data_AF-A0A8B3CL45-F1
#
_entry.id   AF-A0A8B3CL45-F1
#
_cell.length_a   1.000
_cell.length_b   1.000
_cell.length_c   1.000
_cell.angle_alpha   90.00
_cell.angle_beta   90.00
_cell.angle_gamma   90.00
#
_symmetry.space_group_name_H-M   'P 1'
#
loop_
_entity.id
_entity.type
_entity.pdbx_description
1 polymer ?
#
loop_
_entity_poly.entity_id
_entity_poly.type
_entity_poly.pdbx_seq_one_letter_code
_entity_poly.pdbx_strand_id
1 'polypeptide(L)'
;MQIQVLLVFIIALAFNALANILIKASSLGDEASRPEGIQGILQVIFNPIFIGGLASFGLALLGYRFVLGKGLKLSLAYPVFTSAGFIIVLIVSSFAFKERLTWTQWAGIVLILAGVWLCAANMFEAKS
;
A
#
# COMPACT_ATOMS: atom_id res chain seq x y z
N MET A 1 -6.85 9.21 22.47
CA MET A 1 -7.33 8.08 21.64
C MET A 1 -7.11 8.28 20.15
N GLN A 2 -7.41 9.45 19.56
CA GLN A 2 -7.21 9.68 18.12
C GLN A 2 -5.74 9.73 17.66
N ILE A 3 -4.82 10.30 18.45
CA ILE A 3 -3.39 10.37 18.10
C ILE A 3 -2.76 8.97 17.98
N GLN A 4 -3.08 8.05 18.89
CA GLN A 4 -2.60 6.66 18.81
C GLN A 4 -3.11 5.95 17.55
N VAL A 5 -4.36 6.19 17.16
CA VAL A 5 -4.94 5.63 15.93
C VAL A 5 -4.22 6.18 14.71
N LEU A 6 -3.96 7.49 14.67
CA LEU A 6 -3.20 8.12 13.59
C LEU A 6 -1.76 7.57 13.49
N LEU A 7 -1.08 7.40 14.62
CA LEU A 7 0.26 6.81 14.65
C LEU A 7 0.27 5.38 14.10
N VAL A 8 -0.65 4.53 14.57
CA VAL A 8 -0.77 3.15 14.06
C VAL A 8 -1.14 3.14 12.58
N PHE A 9 -1.95 4.09 12.12
CA PHE A 9 -2.30 4.24 10.71
C PHE A 9 -1.10 4.61 9.83
N ILE A 10 -0.29 5.58 10.25
CA ILE A 10 0.92 5.98 9.53
C ILE A 10 1.93 4.82 9.49
N ILE A 11 2.10 4.11 10.61
CA ILE A 11 2.97 2.94 10.68
C ILE A 11 2.46 1.83 9.74
N ALA A 12 1.14 1.56 9.74
CA ALA A 12 0.54 0.58 8.84
C ALA A 12 0.76 0.94 7.36
N LEU A 13 0.63 2.22 7.01
CA LEU A 13 0.92 2.72 5.65
C LEU A 13 2.39 2.54 5.28
N ALA A 14 3.32 2.82 6.20
CA ALA A 14 4.75 2.61 5.97
C ALA A 14 5.08 1.13 5.74
N PHE A 15 4.54 0.23 6.57
CA PHE A 15 4.68 -1.22 6.39
C PHE A 15 4.03 -1.71 5.09
N ASN A 16 2.90 -1.12 4.69
CA ASN A 16 2.25 -1.44 3.42
C ASN A 16 3.11 -1.04 2.22
N ALA A 17 3.72 0.15 2.27
CA ALA A 17 4.66 0.59 1.24
C ALA A 17 5.89 -0.31 1.17
N LEU A 18 6.49 -0.62 2.33
CA LEU A 18 7.62 -1.54 2.43
C LEU A 18 7.29 -2.91 1.84
N ALA A 19 6.09 -3.44 2.14
CA ALA A 19 5.63 -4.71 1.57
C ALA A 19 5.57 -4.68 0.04
N ASN A 20 4.95 -3.65 -0.53
CA ASN A 20 4.83 -3.52 -2.00
C ASN A 20 6.21 -3.44 -2.67
N ILE A 21 7.17 -2.76 -2.04
CA ILE A 21 8.54 -2.66 -2.55
C ILE A 21 9.27 -4.01 -2.48
N LEU A 22 9.17 -4.71 -1.35
CA LEU A 22 9.76 -6.03 -1.16
C LEU A 22 9.19 -7.06 -2.16
N ILE A 23 7.88 -7.05 -2.36
CA ILE A 23 7.21 -7.92 -3.34
C ILE A 23 7.67 -7.59 -4.76
N LYS A 24 7.79 -6.29 -5.10
CA LYS A 24 8.31 -5.89 -6.41
C LYS A 24 9.78 -6.27 -6.58
N ALA A 25 10.59 -6.12 -5.55
CA ALA A 25 12.00 -6.51 -5.55
C ALA A 25 12.18 -8.02 -5.68
N SER A 26 11.33 -8.84 -5.02
CA SER A 26 11.36 -10.30 -5.20
C SER A 26 10.99 -10.67 -6.62
N SER A 27 9.92 -10.07 -7.17
CA SER A 27 9.49 -10.33 -8.55
C SER A 27 10.57 -10.01 -9.59
N LEU A 28 11.35 -8.93 -9.40
CA LEU A 28 12.48 -8.61 -10.27
C LEU A 28 13.64 -9.61 -10.14
N GLY A 29 13.88 -10.14 -8.94
CA GLY A 29 14.87 -11.20 -8.71
C GLY A 29 14.44 -12.55 -9.32
N ASP A 30 13.14 -12.84 -9.32
CA ASP A 30 12.58 -14.05 -9.91
C ASP A 30 12.67 -14.00 -11.44
N GLU A 31 12.37 -12.85 -12.08
CA GLU A 31 12.56 -12.63 -13.52
C GLU A 31 14.01 -12.90 -13.99
N ALA A 32 15.00 -12.53 -13.18
CA ALA A 32 16.42 -12.79 -13.47
C ALA A 32 16.79 -14.27 -13.38
N SER A 33 16.04 -15.04 -12.58
CA SER A 33 16.29 -16.47 -12.31
C SER A 33 15.54 -17.40 -13.28
N ARG A 34 14.54 -16.88 -14.01
CA ARG A 34 13.59 -17.63 -14.85
C ARG A 34 13.15 -18.97 -14.24
N PRO A 35 12.53 -18.96 -13.05
CA PRO A 35 12.05 -20.18 -12.41
C PRO A 35 10.94 -20.82 -13.27
N GLU A 36 11.24 -21.93 -13.93
CA GLU A 36 10.27 -22.68 -14.74
C GLU A 36 9.69 -23.89 -13.98
N GLY A 37 8.41 -24.19 -14.23
CA GLY A 37 7.72 -25.33 -13.63
C GLY A 37 7.36 -25.18 -12.15
N ILE A 38 6.96 -26.29 -11.52
CA ILE A 38 6.48 -26.33 -10.13
C ILE A 38 7.60 -25.95 -9.14
N GLN A 39 8.84 -26.35 -9.41
CA GLN A 39 10.00 -25.95 -8.60
C GLN A 39 10.23 -24.44 -8.62
N GLY A 40 10.00 -23.80 -9.77
CA GLY A 40 10.05 -22.36 -9.88
C GLY A 40 9.02 -21.64 -9.00
N ILE A 41 7.77 -22.14 -8.99
CA ILE A 41 6.71 -21.60 -8.12
C ILE A 41 7.09 -21.74 -6.64
N LEU A 42 7.63 -22.90 -6.22
CA LEU A 42 8.10 -23.08 -4.85
C LEU A 42 9.24 -22.09 -4.52
N GLN A 43 10.16 -21.84 -5.43
CA GLN A 43 11.27 -20.91 -5.21
C GLN A 43 10.80 -19.47 -5.03
N VAL A 44 9.79 -19.03 -5.77
CA VAL A 44 9.14 -17.72 -5.61
C VAL A 44 8.45 -17.63 -4.24
N ILE A 45 7.70 -18.66 -3.85
CA ILE A 45 6.96 -18.68 -2.57
C ILE A 45 7.91 -18.71 -1.38
N PHE A 46 9.00 -19.47 -1.46
CA PHE A 46 10.03 -19.58 -0.42
C PHE A 46 11.11 -18.49 -0.51
N ASN A 47 10.94 -17.48 -1.36
CA ASN A 47 11.87 -16.37 -1.46
C ASN A 47 11.85 -15.54 -0.15
N PRO A 48 13.00 -15.38 0.55
CA PRO A 48 13.06 -14.63 1.80
C PRO A 48 12.56 -13.19 1.68
N ILE A 49 12.77 -12.56 0.52
CA ILE A 49 12.33 -11.19 0.23
C ILE A 49 10.80 -11.14 0.09
N PHE A 50 10.22 -12.12 -0.62
CA PHE A 50 8.77 -12.25 -0.73
C PHE A 50 8.11 -12.49 0.63
N ILE A 51 8.67 -13.37 1.44
CA ILE A 51 8.18 -13.65 2.81
C ILE A 51 8.29 -12.39 3.68
N GLY A 52 9.39 -11.63 3.60
CA GLY A 52 9.53 -10.35 4.29
C GLY A 52 8.49 -9.32 3.85
N GLY A 53 8.20 -9.27 2.55
CA GLY A 53 7.12 -8.45 1.99
C GLY A 53 5.75 -8.87 2.52
N LEU A 54 5.46 -10.16 2.53
CA LEU A 54 4.21 -10.74 3.03
C LEU A 54 4.02 -10.50 4.54
N ALA A 55 5.08 -10.67 5.33
CA ALA A 55 5.05 -10.37 6.77
C ALA A 55 4.78 -8.88 7.03
N SER A 56 5.43 -8.00 6.26
CA SER A 56 5.20 -6.55 6.34
C SER A 56 3.77 -6.19 5.94
N PHE A 57 3.22 -6.84 4.91
CA PHE A 57 1.83 -6.68 4.50
C PHE A 57 0.86 -7.13 5.60
N GLY A 58 1.14 -8.27 6.24
CA GLY A 58 0.38 -8.76 7.39
C GLY A 58 0.36 -7.76 8.54
N LEU A 59 1.51 -7.18 8.89
CA LEU A 59 1.60 -6.13 9.92
C LEU A 59 0.81 -4.87 9.55
N ALA A 60 0.87 -4.45 8.29
CA ALA A 60 0.07 -3.34 7.79
C ALA A 60 -1.44 -3.61 7.91
N LEU A 61 -1.87 -4.83 7.55
CA LEU A 61 -3.27 -5.25 7.68
C LEU A 61 -3.74 -5.30 9.14
N LEU A 62 -2.90 -5.77 10.05
CA LEU A 62 -3.22 -5.77 11.48
C LEU A 62 -3.39 -4.35 12.02
N GLY A 63 -2.49 -3.43 11.64
CA GLY A 63 -2.62 -2.00 11.97
C GLY A 63 -3.89 -1.38 11.40
N TYR A 64 -4.20 -1.67 10.13
CA TYR A 64 -5.43 -1.20 9.48
C TYR A 64 -6.70 -1.72 10.18
N ARG A 65 -6.75 -3.02 10.49
CA ARG A 65 -7.85 -3.64 11.26
C ARG A 65 -8.00 -2.99 12.64
N PHE A 66 -6.89 -2.68 13.32
CA PHE A 66 -6.94 -2.02 14.62
C PHE A 66 -7.54 -0.61 14.54
N VAL A 67 -7.18 0.15 13.50
CA VAL A 67 -7.72 1.50 13.24
C VAL A 67 -9.22 1.44 12.95
N LEU A 68 -9.66 0.47 12.16
CA LEU A 68 -11.08 0.23 11.87
C LEU A 68 -11.89 -0.13 13.12
N GLY A 69 -11.35 -1.00 13.97
CA GLY A 69 -12.00 -1.44 15.21
C GLY A 69 -12.25 -0.32 16.23
N LYS A 70 -11.70 0.88 16.03
CA LYS A 70 -11.83 2.04 16.93
C LYS A 70 -12.99 2.99 16.56
N GLY A 71 -13.86 2.61 15.63
CA GLY A 71 -15.08 3.36 15.31
C GLY A 71 -14.98 4.30 14.10
N LEU A 72 -13.92 4.17 13.29
CA LEU A 72 -13.86 4.80 11.98
C LEU A 72 -14.83 4.09 11.02
N LYS A 73 -15.77 4.83 10.42
CA LYS A 73 -16.68 4.29 9.42
C LYS A 73 -15.86 3.70 8.26
N LEU A 74 -15.99 2.40 8.02
CA LEU A 74 -15.25 1.66 6.98
C LEU A 74 -15.41 2.30 5.59
N SER A 75 -16.61 2.82 5.29
CA SER A 75 -16.94 3.53 4.05
C SER A 75 -16.07 4.79 3.80
N LEU A 76 -15.47 5.35 4.86
CA LEU A 76 -14.65 6.57 4.81
C LEU A 76 -13.16 6.28 5.04
N ALA A 77 -12.83 5.39 5.97
CA ALA A 77 -11.44 5.04 6.26
C ALA A 77 -10.76 4.33 5.08
N TYR A 78 -11.51 3.51 4.34
CA TYR A 78 -10.96 2.71 3.25
C TYR A 78 -10.50 3.55 2.05
N PRO A 79 -11.28 4.52 1.50
CA PRO A 79 -10.80 5.41 0.45
C PRO A 79 -9.58 6.21 0.86
N VAL A 80 -9.56 6.78 2.06
CA VAL A 80 -8.44 7.57 2.58
C VAL A 80 -7.18 6.70 2.74
N PHE A 81 -7.31 5.53 3.37
CA PHE A 81 -6.19 4.60 3.57
C PHE A 81 -5.62 4.08 2.24
N THR A 82 -6.49 3.66 1.32
CA THR A 82 -6.09 3.16 0.00
C THR A 82 -5.33 4.24 -0.77
N SER A 83 -5.75 5.49 -0.66
CA SER A 83 -5.13 6.60 -1.42
C SER A 83 -3.84 7.07 -0.82
N ALA A 84 -3.78 7.21 0.51
CA ALA A 84 -2.53 7.52 1.20
C ALA A 84 -1.50 6.40 0.97
N GLY A 85 -1.93 5.13 1.06
CA GLY A 85 -1.09 3.97 0.75
C GLY A 85 -0.62 3.99 -0.69
N PHE A 86 -1.52 4.24 -1.64
CA PHE A 86 -1.20 4.34 -3.06
C PHE A 86 -0.16 5.43 -3.34
N ILE A 87 -0.32 6.64 -2.81
CA ILE A 87 0.64 7.75 -2.97
C ILE A 87 2.01 7.37 -2.40
N ILE A 88 2.04 6.82 -1.18
CA ILE A 88 3.29 6.44 -0.52
C ILE A 88 3.98 5.34 -1.34
N VAL A 89 3.25 4.30 -1.74
CA VAL A 89 3.77 3.23 -2.60
C VAL A 89 4.31 3.81 -3.91
N LEU A 90 3.61 4.75 -4.55
CA LEU A 90 4.05 5.40 -5.78
C LEU A 90 5.35 6.17 -5.60
N ILE A 91 5.43 7.02 -4.57
CA ILE A 91 6.62 7.84 -4.29
C ILE A 91 7.81 6.93 -3.99
N VAL A 92 7.63 5.97 -3.08
CA VAL A 92 8.73 5.10 -2.67
C VAL A 92 9.11 4.13 -3.78
N SER A 93 8.16 3.63 -4.58
CA SER A 93 8.45 2.81 -5.77
C SER A 93 9.20 3.62 -6.82
N SER A 94 8.80 4.86 -7.09
CA SER A 94 9.50 5.73 -8.04
C SER A 94 10.93 6.02 -7.57
N PHE A 95 11.15 6.21 -6.26
CA PHE A 95 12.49 6.40 -5.72
C PHE A 95 13.34 5.11 -5.71
N ALA A 96 12.76 3.98 -5.30
CA ALA A 96 13.46 2.70 -5.17
C ALA A 96 13.78 2.04 -6.52
N PHE A 97 12.86 2.11 -7.48
CA PHE A 97 13.01 1.47 -8.80
C PHE A 97 13.38 2.45 -9.91
N LYS A 98 13.49 3.75 -9.62
CA LYS A 98 13.80 4.83 -10.58
C LYS A 98 12.91 4.80 -11.83
N GLU A 99 11.67 4.33 -11.69
CA GLU A 99 10.72 4.27 -12.78
C GLU A 99 10.30 5.68 -13.19
N ARG A 100 10.47 6.00 -14.47
CA ARG A 100 9.99 7.24 -15.07
C ARG A 100 8.49 7.10 -15.32
N LEU A 101 7.69 7.74 -14.46
CA LEU A 101 6.26 7.86 -14.68
C LEU A 101 6.01 8.82 -15.86
N THR A 102 5.19 8.36 -16.81
CA THR A 102 4.76 9.16 -17.95
C THR A 102 3.78 10.26 -17.53
N TRP A 103 3.63 11.29 -18.35
CA TRP A 103 2.64 12.36 -18.13
C TRP A 103 1.19 11.86 -18.06
N THR A 104 0.86 10.81 -18.79
CA THR A 104 -0.45 10.17 -18.71
C THR A 104 -0.68 9.51 -17.36
N GLN A 105 0.34 8.87 -16.78
CA GLN A 105 0.23 8.27 -15.44
C GLN A 105 0.05 9.34 -14.35
N TRP A 106 0.76 10.47 -14.47
CA TRP A 106 0.56 11.61 -13.56
C TRP A 106 -0.86 12.17 -13.64
N ALA A 107 -1.43 12.31 -14.84
CA ALA A 107 -2.83 12.73 -15.00
C ALA A 107 -3.81 11.74 -14.34
N GLY A 108 -3.58 10.43 -14.51
CA GLY A 108 -4.37 9.39 -13.84
C GLY A 108 -4.27 9.44 -12.32
N ILE A 109 -3.06 9.67 -11.77
CA ILE A 109 -2.85 9.83 -10.32
C ILE A 109 -3.65 11.03 -9.80
N VAL A 110 -3.60 12.18 -10.49
CA VAL A 110 -4.37 13.37 -10.10
C VAL A 110 -5.88 13.09 -10.12
N LEU A 111 -6.36 12.33 -11.10
CA LEU A 111 -7.78 11.93 -11.18
C LEU A 111 -8.19 11.02 -10.02
N ILE A 112 -7.33 10.07 -9.63
CA ILE A 112 -7.56 9.20 -8.45
C ILE A 112 -7.62 10.07 -7.20
N LEU A 113 -6.66 10.99 -7.02
CA LEU A 113 -6.65 11.92 -5.88
C LEU A 113 -7.92 12.77 -5.83
N ALA A 114 -8.42 13.24 -6.98
CA ALA A 114 -9.66 14.00 -7.06
C ALA A 114 -10.88 13.14 -6.69
N GLY A 115 -10.97 11.90 -7.18
CA GLY A 115 -12.06 10.98 -6.82
C GLY A 115 -12.07 10.66 -5.32
N VAL A 116 -10.89 10.51 -4.74
CA VAL A 116 -10.73 10.25 -3.30
C VAL A 116 -11.08 11.48 -2.48
N TRP A 117 -10.64 12.66 -2.92
CA TRP A 117 -11.04 13.91 -2.31
C TRP A 117 -12.56 14.05 -2.31
N LEU A 118 -13.24 13.67 -3.39
CA LEU A 118 -14.70 13.70 -3.46
C LEU A 118 -15.35 12.69 -2.49
N CYS A 119 -14.80 11.49 -2.36
CA CYS A 119 -15.24 10.53 -1.33
C CYS A 119 -15.00 11.04 0.10
N ALA A 120 -13.89 11.75 0.32
CA ALA A 120 -13.49 12.29 1.61
C ALA A 120 -14.10 13.68 1.91
N ALA A 121 -14.61 14.42 0.93
CA ALA A 121 -15.19 15.74 1.15
C ALA A 121 -16.46 15.65 2.00
N ASN A 122 -17.25 14.59 1.76
CA ASN A 122 -18.41 14.24 2.61
C ASN A 122 -18.02 13.83 4.04
N MET A 123 -16.72 13.72 4.37
CA MET A 123 -16.21 13.44 5.72
C MET A 123 -16.39 14.62 6.67
N PHE A 124 -16.40 15.87 6.18
CA PHE A 124 -16.51 17.07 7.01
C PHE A 124 -17.96 17.54 7.23
N GLU A 125 -18.89 17.19 6.33
CA GLU A 125 -20.30 17.60 6.45
C GLU A 125 -21.13 16.73 7.41
N ALA A 126 -20.70 15.49 7.69
CA ALA A 126 -21.44 14.59 8.60
C ALA A 126 -21.37 14.98 10.10
N LYS A 127 -21.01 16.23 10.40
CA LYS A 127 -20.93 16.79 11.75
C LYS A 127 -21.60 18.16 11.88
N SER A 128 -22.73 18.37 11.19
CA SER A 128 -23.70 19.42 11.49
C SER A 128 -24.95 18.79 12.10
#